data_AF-A0A6L3AVT4-F1
#
_entry.id   AF-A0A6L3AVT4-F1
#
_cell.length_a   1.000
_cell.length_b   1.000
_cell.length_c   1.000
_cell.angle_alpha   90.00
_cell.angle_beta   90.00
_cell.angle_gamma   90.00
#
_symmetry.space_group_name_H-M   'P 1'
#
loop_
_entity.id
_entity.type
_entity.pdbx_description
1 polymer ?
#
loop_
_entity_poly.entity_id
_entity_poly.type
_entity_poly.pdbx_seq_one_letter_code
_entity_poly.pdbx_strand_id
1 'polypeptide(L)'
;MTAFRVGDQVTIHNSQTGPERIATVDAFTEGNRCMVLSDGTKWRADGQRQWRVGSSYYKGPVVERTRPGDVDIVTRRRAIGVIRKFAQDLNMDSPFDAAALTRIVERIQAEQAAAPKPAASED
;
A
#
# COMPACT_ATOMS: atom_id res chain seq x y z
N MET A 1 14.68 14.42 13.56
CA MET A 1 13.51 13.59 13.23
C MET A 1 12.70 13.39 14.50
N THR A 2 11.40 13.70 14.50
CA THR A 2 10.54 13.50 15.68
C THR A 2 10.29 12.02 15.89
N ALA A 3 10.50 11.52 17.11
CA ALA A 3 10.22 10.13 17.46
C ALA A 3 8.76 9.76 17.16
N PHE A 4 8.52 8.51 16.78
CA PHE A 4 7.17 7.95 16.64
C PHE A 4 6.47 7.88 17.99
N ARG A 5 5.14 7.94 17.97
CA ARG A 5 4.28 7.84 19.15
C ARG A 5 3.12 6.87 18.86
N VAL A 6 2.59 6.27 19.92
CA VAL A 6 1.35 5.47 19.82
C VAL A 6 0.24 6.35 19.24
N GLY A 7 -0.49 5.82 18.28
CA GLY A 7 -1.52 6.53 17.52
C GLY A 7 -1.01 7.24 16.25
N ASP A 8 0.31 7.36 16.04
CA ASP A 8 0.85 7.93 14.80
C ASP A 8 0.44 7.06 13.60
N GLN A 9 -0.11 7.67 12.56
CA GLN A 9 -0.30 7.02 11.27
C GLN A 9 1.04 6.96 10.53
N VAL A 10 1.40 5.76 10.08
CA VAL A 10 2.68 5.48 9.44
C VAL A 10 2.48 4.73 8.13
N THR A 11 3.43 4.92 7.23
CA THR A 11 3.51 4.23 5.95
C THR A 11 4.73 3.33 5.95
N ILE A 12 4.55 2.08 5.55
CA ILE A 12 5.66 1.17 5.21
C ILE A 12 6.06 1.45 3.77
N HIS A 13 7.27 1.96 3.57
CA HIS A 13 7.85 2.24 2.27
C HIS A 13 8.79 1.12 1.85
N ASN A 14 8.56 0.58 0.67
CA ASN A 14 9.50 -0.27 -0.01
C ASN A 14 10.45 0.59 -0.85
N SER A 15 11.75 0.33 -0.77
CA SER A 15 12.78 1.11 -1.49
C SER A 15 12.62 1.08 -3.01
N GLN A 16 11.98 0.04 -3.57
CA GLN A 16 11.78 -0.10 -5.01
C GLN A 16 10.42 0.42 -5.49
N THR A 17 9.36 0.20 -4.70
CA THR A 17 7.99 0.45 -5.14
C THR A 17 7.30 1.61 -4.41
N GLY A 18 7.99 2.28 -3.47
CA GLY A 18 7.42 3.38 -2.69
C GLY A 18 6.42 2.92 -1.62
N PRO A 19 5.41 3.74 -1.28
CA PRO A 19 4.40 3.42 -0.26
C PRO A 19 3.74 2.08 -0.51
N GLU A 20 3.81 1.15 0.44
CA GLU A 20 3.29 -0.21 0.31
C GLU A 20 2.07 -0.45 1.19
N ARG A 21 2.10 0.05 2.43
CA ARG A 21 1.05 -0.19 3.41
C ARG A 21 0.92 0.99 4.37
N ILE A 22 -0.30 1.27 4.80
CA ILE A 22 -0.59 2.19 5.90
C ILE A 22 -0.88 1.38 7.15
N ALA A 23 -0.33 1.81 8.28
CA ALA A 23 -0.61 1.24 9.59
C ALA A 23 -0.64 2.36 10.65
N THR A 24 -0.96 1.99 11.88
CA THR A 24 -0.88 2.88 13.04
C THR A 24 0.13 2.30 14.02
N VAL A 25 0.84 3.15 14.75
CA VAL A 25 1.70 2.69 15.85
C VAL A 25 0.82 2.30 17.02
N ASP A 26 0.79 1.02 17.35
CA ASP A 26 -0.08 0.48 18.40
C ASP A 26 0.61 0.50 19.77
N ALA A 27 1.89 0.13 19.83
CA ALA A 27 2.62 0.02 21.08
C ALA A 27 4.13 0.09 20.89
N PHE A 28 4.85 0.36 21.97
CA PHE A 28 6.29 0.16 22.06
C PHE A 28 6.59 -0.92 23.12
N THR A 29 7.52 -1.81 22.80
CA THR A 29 7.92 -2.96 23.63
C THR A 29 9.45 -3.03 23.71
N GLU A 30 10.00 -3.96 24.49
CA GLU A 30 11.46 -4.22 24.58
C GLU A 30 12.26 -2.99 25.04
N GLY A 31 11.75 -2.29 26.06
CA GLY A 31 12.35 -1.05 26.58
C GLY A 31 12.22 0.12 25.60
N ASN A 32 11.06 0.25 24.94
CA ASN A 32 10.78 1.24 23.89
C ASN A 32 11.63 1.14 22.62
N ARG A 33 12.26 -0.02 22.37
CA ARG A 33 13.10 -0.24 21.18
C ARG A 33 12.36 -0.93 20.04
N CYS A 34 11.28 -1.64 20.34
CA CYS A 34 10.45 -2.35 19.38
C CYS A 34 9.10 -1.66 19.22
N MET A 35 8.85 -1.06 18.07
CA MET A 35 7.57 -0.49 17.66
C MET A 35 6.68 -1.59 17.07
N VAL A 36 5.46 -1.71 17.57
CA VAL A 36 4.43 -2.62 17.07
C VAL A 36 3.40 -1.81 16.31
N LEU A 37 3.08 -2.24 15.09
CA LEU A 37 2.09 -1.60 14.24
C LEU A 37 0.74 -2.35 14.30
N SER A 38 -0.34 -1.68 13.90
CA SER A 38 -1.71 -2.21 13.87
C SER A 38 -1.93 -3.43 12.99
N ASP A 39 -1.03 -3.71 12.06
CA ASP A 39 -1.02 -4.94 11.27
C ASP A 39 -0.26 -6.09 11.94
N GLY A 40 0.15 -5.91 13.20
CA GLY A 40 0.91 -6.86 14.01
C GLY A 40 2.41 -6.91 13.69
N THR A 41 2.89 -6.14 12.69
CA THR A 41 4.31 -6.14 12.33
C THR A 41 5.16 -5.42 13.39
N LYS A 42 6.41 -5.88 13.53
CA LYS A 42 7.33 -5.40 14.55
C LYS A 42 8.56 -4.76 13.93
N TRP A 43 8.83 -3.54 14.35
CA TRP A 43 9.84 -2.65 13.80
C TRP A 43 10.74 -2.13 14.90
N ARG A 44 11.93 -1.66 14.54
CA ARG A 44 12.68 -0.81 15.45
C ARG A 44 11.93 0.49 15.68
N ALA A 45 12.14 1.10 16.84
CA ALA A 45 11.55 2.38 17.21
C ALA A 45 11.95 3.55 16.28
N ASP A 46 13.00 3.39 15.46
CA ASP A 46 13.42 4.34 14.42
C ASP A 46 12.77 4.09 13.05
N GLY A 47 11.99 3.01 12.91
CA GLY A 47 11.35 2.60 11.64
C GLY A 47 12.31 2.05 10.59
N GLN A 48 13.62 2.02 10.84
CA GLN A 48 14.62 1.75 9.77
C GLN A 48 14.74 0.28 9.40
N ARG A 49 14.31 -0.64 10.27
CA ARG A 49 14.27 -2.07 9.98
C ARG A 49 13.25 -2.80 10.84
N GLN A 50 12.84 -3.98 10.37
CA GLN A 50 12.04 -4.90 11.18
C GLN A 50 12.83 -5.40 12.40
N TRP A 51 12.13 -5.60 13.52
CA TRP A 51 12.73 -5.80 14.85
C TRP A 51 13.76 -6.95 14.92
N ARG A 52 13.45 -8.11 14.32
CA ARG A 52 14.28 -9.33 14.39
C ARG A 52 15.24 -9.51 13.20
N VAL A 53 15.37 -8.51 12.33
CA VAL A 53 16.32 -8.58 11.21
C VAL A 53 17.71 -8.15 11.69
N GLY A 54 18.60 -9.14 11.86
CA GLY A 54 19.92 -8.98 12.49
C GLY A 54 21.08 -8.61 11.56
N SER A 55 20.84 -8.36 10.27
CA SER A 55 21.92 -8.03 9.32
C SER A 55 22.49 -6.63 9.54
N SER A 56 23.81 -6.48 9.40
CA SER A 56 24.53 -5.21 9.37
C SER A 56 24.20 -4.37 8.13
N TYR A 57 23.68 -5.01 7.08
CA TYR A 57 23.24 -4.37 5.85
C TYR A 57 21.77 -4.69 5.60
N TYR A 58 20.89 -3.74 5.90
CA TYR A 58 19.45 -3.87 5.68
C TYR A 58 19.04 -3.04 4.45
N LYS A 59 18.47 -3.71 3.44
CA LYS A 59 17.92 -3.12 2.20
C LYS A 59 16.40 -3.25 2.09
N GLY A 60 15.74 -3.60 3.20
CA GLY A 60 14.32 -3.88 3.22
C GLY A 60 13.46 -2.62 3.32
N PRO A 61 12.14 -2.81 3.46
CA PRO A 61 11.20 -1.72 3.66
C PRO A 61 11.49 -0.96 4.96
N VAL A 62 11.08 0.30 5.02
CA VAL A 62 11.21 1.19 6.19
C VAL A 62 9.85 1.73 6.58
N VAL A 63 9.69 2.16 7.83
CA VAL A 63 8.50 2.84 8.34
C VAL A 63 8.78 4.33 8.43
N GLU A 64 7.91 5.12 7.82
CA GLU A 64 7.94 6.57 7.89
C GLU A 64 6.58 7.10 8.32
N ARG A 65 6.52 8.37 8.75
CA ARG A 65 5.23 9.02 8.97
C ARG A 65 4.50 9.15 7.64
N THR A 66 3.19 8.90 7.66
CA THR A 66 2.38 8.99 6.45
C THR A 66 2.43 10.38 5.83
N ARG A 67 2.76 10.42 4.54
CA ARG A 67 2.88 11.64 3.74
C ARG A 67 1.58 11.87 2.95
N PRO A 68 1.29 13.12 2.55
CA PRO A 68 0.21 13.40 1.60
C PRO A 68 0.39 12.56 0.32
N GLY A 69 -0.67 11.83 -0.07
CA GLY A 69 -0.68 10.96 -1.25
C GLY A 69 -0.32 9.49 -0.99
N ASP A 70 0.30 9.13 0.14
CA ASP A 70 0.60 7.72 0.45
C ASP A 70 -0.68 6.87 0.51
N VAL A 71 -1.71 7.40 1.17
CA VAL A 71 -3.00 6.72 1.32
C VAL A 71 -3.62 6.43 -0.05
N ASP A 72 -3.56 7.38 -0.98
CA ASP A 72 -4.12 7.23 -2.32
C ASP A 72 -3.34 6.20 -3.13
N ILE A 73 -2.00 6.22 -3.06
CA ILE A 73 -1.13 5.25 -3.74
C ILE A 73 -1.40 3.84 -3.23
N VAL A 74 -1.44 3.66 -1.90
CA VAL A 74 -1.68 2.36 -1.27
C VAL A 74 -3.09 1.84 -1.60
N THR A 75 -4.11 2.71 -1.52
CA THR A 75 -5.49 2.36 -1.84
C THR A 75 -5.62 1.95 -3.30
N ARG A 76 -5.03 2.72 -4.22
CA ARG A 76 -5.01 2.41 -5.65
C ARG A 76 -4.31 1.08 -5.92
N ARG A 77 -3.14 0.83 -5.32
CA ARG A 77 -2.40 -0.43 -5.48
C ARG A 77 -3.24 -1.62 -5.01
N ARG A 78 -3.89 -1.51 -3.85
CA ARG A 78 -4.76 -2.56 -3.31
C ARG A 78 -5.93 -2.84 -4.25
N ALA A 79 -6.60 -1.80 -4.73
CA ALA A 79 -7.71 -1.93 -5.68
C ALA A 79 -7.26 -2.63 -6.97
N ILE A 80 -6.13 -2.22 -7.55
CA ILE A 80 -5.54 -2.87 -8.75
C ILE A 80 -5.26 -4.36 -8.48
N GLY A 81 -4.68 -4.71 -7.33
CA GLY A 81 -4.40 -6.09 -6.97
C GLY A 81 -5.66 -6.95 -6.90
N VAL A 82 -6.73 -6.45 -6.26
CA VAL A 82 -8.03 -7.12 -6.19
C VAL A 82 -8.63 -7.30 -7.59
N ILE A 83 -8.63 -6.25 -8.41
CA ILE A 83 -9.16 -6.30 -9.78
C ILE A 83 -8.38 -7.30 -10.64
N ARG A 84 -7.04 -7.30 -10.57
CA ARG A 84 -6.21 -8.26 -11.33
C ARG A 84 -6.52 -9.69 -10.95
N LYS A 85 -6.61 -9.98 -9.64
CA LYS A 85 -6.96 -11.32 -9.15
C LYS A 85 -8.36 -11.72 -9.63
N PHE A 86 -9.33 -10.83 -9.47
CA PHE A 86 -10.69 -11.04 -9.96
C PHE A 86 -10.72 -11.33 -11.47
N ALA A 87 -10.04 -10.52 -12.29
CA ALA A 87 -10.01 -10.70 -13.74
C ALA A 87 -9.32 -12.00 -14.17
N GLN A 88 -8.31 -12.45 -13.43
CA GLN A 88 -7.63 -13.73 -13.68
C GLN A 88 -8.55 -14.93 -13.42
N ASP A 89 -9.43 -14.83 -12.42
CA ASP A 89 -10.33 -15.90 -12.01
C ASP A 89 -11.71 -15.82 -12.69
N LEU A 90 -11.98 -14.74 -13.45
CA LEU A 90 -13.28 -14.48 -14.09
C LEU A 90 -13.56 -15.47 -15.22
N ASN A 91 -14.73 -16.10 -15.16
CA ASN A 91 -15.23 -17.06 -16.14
C ASN A 91 -16.78 -17.05 -16.16
N MET A 92 -17.40 -17.86 -17.03
CA MET A 92 -18.86 -17.91 -17.18
C MET A 92 -19.61 -18.41 -15.93
N ASP A 93 -18.95 -19.16 -15.05
CA ASP A 93 -19.51 -19.69 -13.80
C ASP A 93 -19.29 -18.73 -12.60
N SER A 94 -18.72 -17.55 -12.84
CA SER A 94 -18.45 -16.56 -11.80
C SER A 94 -19.75 -16.04 -11.18
N PRO A 95 -19.78 -15.75 -9.87
CA PRO A 95 -21.01 -15.43 -9.13
C PRO A 95 -21.56 -14.01 -9.39
N PHE A 96 -21.24 -13.41 -10.54
CA PHE A 96 -21.64 -12.06 -10.91
C PHE A 96 -22.73 -12.11 -11.98
N ASP A 97 -23.82 -11.40 -11.74
CA ASP A 97 -24.82 -11.19 -12.78
C ASP A 97 -24.28 -10.27 -13.90
N ALA A 98 -24.90 -10.39 -15.08
CA ALA A 98 -24.49 -9.60 -16.25
C ALA A 98 -24.60 -8.09 -16.00
N ALA A 99 -25.59 -7.63 -15.23
CA ALA A 99 -25.80 -6.21 -14.95
C ALA A 99 -24.67 -5.59 -14.09
N ALA A 100 -24.11 -6.36 -13.15
CA ALA A 100 -22.95 -5.97 -12.37
C ALA A 100 -21.70 -5.85 -13.26
N LEU A 101 -21.48 -6.81 -14.15
CA LEU A 101 -20.36 -6.78 -15.10
C LEU A 101 -20.47 -5.58 -16.06
N THR A 102 -21.67 -5.30 -16.59
CA THR A 102 -21.90 -4.13 -17.45
C THR A 102 -21.56 -2.82 -16.74
N ARG A 103 -22.00 -2.62 -15.49
CA ARG A 103 -21.69 -1.41 -14.71
C ARG A 103 -20.18 -1.23 -14.50
N ILE A 104 -19.45 -2.34 -14.30
CA ILE A 104 -17.98 -2.30 -14.18
C ILE A 104 -17.35 -1.84 -15.51
N VAL A 105 -17.79 -2.40 -16.64
CA VAL A 105 -17.30 -2.04 -17.97
C VAL A 105 -17.59 -0.57 -18.28
N GLU A 106 -18.80 -0.10 -18.03
CA GLU A 106 -19.20 1.30 -18.23
C GLU A 106 -18.30 2.25 -17.42
N ARG A 107 -18.01 1.91 -16.15
CA ARG A 107 -17.13 2.74 -15.34
C ARG A 107 -15.70 2.76 -15.89
N ILE A 108 -15.17 1.62 -16.34
CA ILE A 108 -13.83 1.54 -16.94
C ILE A 108 -13.77 2.42 -18.19
N GLN A 109 -14.77 2.34 -19.07
CA GLN A 109 -14.83 3.14 -20.29
C GLN A 109 -14.91 4.64 -20.00
N ALA A 110 -15.69 5.05 -19.00
CA ALA A 110 -15.79 6.44 -18.58
C ALA A 110 -14.44 6.99 -18.08
N GLU A 111 -13.71 6.22 -17.27
CA GLU A 111 -12.38 6.61 -16.78
C GLU A 111 -11.35 6.67 -17.92
N GLN A 112 -11.40 5.73 -18.87
CA GLN A 112 -10.54 5.76 -20.06
C GLN A 112 -10.82 6.96 -20.96
N ALA A 113 -12.09 7.35 -21.13
CA ALA A 113 -12.48 8.53 -21.90
C ALA A 113 -12.07 9.84 -21.22
N ALA A 114 -12.06 9.88 -19.88
CA ALA A 114 -11.63 11.03 -19.10
C ALA A 114 -10.10 11.13 -18.94
N ALA A 115 -9.37 10.04 -19.18
CA ALA A 115 -7.93 10.03 -19.05
C ALA A 115 -7.28 10.95 -20.11
N PRO A 116 -6.38 11.87 -19.71
CA PRO A 116 -5.67 12.70 -20.67
C PRO A 116 -4.86 11.80 -21.60
N LYS A 117 -5.04 11.98 -22.92
CA LYS A 117 -4.27 11.27 -23.93
C LYS A 117 -2.79 11.56 -23.67
N PRO A 118 -1.91 10.54 -23.54
CA PRO A 118 -0.50 10.80 -23.36
C PRO A 118 -0.02 11.69 -24.51
N ALA A 119 0.66 12.79 -24.18
CA ALA A 119 1.31 13.63 -25.18
C ALA A 119 2.18 12.69 -26.02
N ALA A 120 1.95 12.70 -27.34
CA ALA A 120 2.82 12.00 -28.26
C ALA A 120 4.25 12.47 -27.97
N SER A 121 5.10 11.56 -27.51
CA SER A 121 6.53 11.79 -27.50
C SER A 121 6.93 12.02 -28.94
N GLU A 122 7.29 13.27 -29.27
CA GLU A 122 8.01 13.58 -30.50
C GLU A 122 9.34 12.80 -30.47
N ASP A 123 9.53 11.96 -31.48
CA ASP A 123 10.79 11.25 -31.79
C ASP A 123 11.90 12.24 -32.17
#